data_AF-A0A1Q4R8M2-F1
#
_entry.id   AF-A0A1Q4R8M2-F1
#
_cell.length_a   1.000
_cell.length_b   1.000
_cell.length_c   1.000
_cell.angle_alpha   90.00
_cell.angle_beta   90.00
_cell.angle_gamma   90.00
#
_symmetry.space_group_name_H-M   'P 1'
#
loop_
_entity.id
_entity.type
_entity.pdbx_description
1 polymer ?
#
loop_
_entity_poly.entity_id
_entity_poly.type
_entity_poly.pdbx_seq_one_letter_code
_entity_poly.pdbx_strand_id
1 'polypeptide(L)'
;MKTQSIAFLALFCLGVDPIQTSAQIIPDSVYSSPAVNQHDECQTALRNVKEKVSNAGGFVDQLYFSNDFQYHNQPSGVTRRVFLSLGGSGAENIFNSPIFLTSLSQTIFDNCSSTGLVNVHIPNPNRVDDYGLVNGKAQKFVDCSMEILRRNGLGIGSYIWGVQDCA
;
A
#
# COMPACT_ATOMS: atom_id res chain seq x y z
N MET A 1 -51.41 -1.07 41.73
CA MET A 1 -50.73 -0.51 42.92
C MET A 1 -49.70 0.48 42.44
N LYS A 2 -49.79 1.72 42.92
CA LYS A 2 -48.84 2.81 42.70
C LYS A 2 -47.80 2.77 43.81
N THR A 3 -46.51 2.88 43.47
CA THR A 3 -45.52 3.46 44.38
C THR A 3 -44.44 4.16 43.56
N GLN A 4 -44.41 5.48 43.68
CA GLN A 4 -43.32 6.36 43.29
C GLN A 4 -42.25 6.39 44.40
N SER A 5 -41.16 7.16 44.16
CA SER A 5 -40.17 7.70 45.11
C SER A 5 -38.94 6.81 45.35
N ILE A 6 -37.69 7.26 45.37
CA ILE A 6 -37.06 8.59 45.53
C ILE A 6 -35.68 8.59 44.84
N ALA A 7 -35.24 9.77 44.41
CA ALA A 7 -33.93 10.10 43.86
C ALA A 7 -32.79 10.03 44.90
N PHE A 8 -31.56 9.74 44.44
CA PHE A 8 -30.35 10.30 45.05
C PHE A 8 -29.38 10.71 43.94
N LEU A 9 -29.13 12.02 43.89
CA LEU A 9 -27.98 12.63 43.25
C LEU A 9 -26.70 12.17 43.96
N ALA A 10 -25.71 11.74 43.19
CA ALA A 10 -24.30 11.84 43.57
C ALA A 10 -23.52 12.30 42.34
N LEU A 11 -23.31 13.61 42.29
CA LEU A 11 -22.53 14.31 41.28
C LEU A 11 -21.04 14.16 41.66
N PHE A 12 -20.33 13.19 41.06
CA PHE A 12 -18.87 13.13 41.13
C PHE A 12 -18.29 13.77 39.89
N CYS A 13 -17.98 15.06 39.99
CA CYS A 13 -17.08 15.75 39.06
C CYS A 13 -15.65 15.34 39.38
N LEU A 14 -15.15 14.27 38.75
CA LEU A 14 -13.71 14.05 38.64
C LEU A 14 -13.25 14.75 37.37
N GLY A 15 -12.67 15.95 37.55
CA GLY A 15 -11.91 16.63 36.52
C GLY A 15 -10.71 15.78 36.15
N VAL A 16 -10.78 15.16 34.97
CA VAL A 16 -9.61 14.70 34.23
C VAL A 16 -9.28 15.80 33.23
N ASP A 17 -8.18 16.50 33.48
CA ASP A 17 -7.62 17.47 32.55
C ASP A 17 -7.40 16.79 31.18
N PRO A 18 -7.83 17.39 30.06
CA PRO A 18 -7.50 16.86 28.76
C PRO A 18 -5.98 16.93 28.59
N ILE A 19 -5.34 15.76 28.53
CA ILE A 19 -3.93 15.62 28.11
C ILE A 19 -3.82 16.27 26.74
N GLN A 20 -3.26 17.46 26.75
CA GLN A 20 -2.92 18.25 25.59
C GLN A 20 -1.84 17.46 24.85
N THR A 21 -2.29 16.64 23.92
CA THR A 21 -1.42 15.88 23.03
C THR A 21 -0.68 16.90 22.20
N SER A 22 0.60 17.11 22.53
CA SER A 22 1.50 17.91 21.76
C SER A 22 1.66 17.23 20.40
N ALA A 23 0.88 17.71 19.43
CA ALA A 23 1.17 17.47 18.03
C ALA A 23 2.58 18.01 17.79
N GLN A 24 3.54 17.10 17.66
CA GLN A 24 4.87 17.45 17.19
C GLN A 24 4.70 17.94 15.75
N ILE A 25 4.71 19.26 15.60
CA ILE A 25 4.84 19.93 14.32
C ILE A 25 6.22 19.55 13.79
N ILE A 26 6.24 18.61 12.83
CA ILE A 26 7.42 18.32 12.04
C ILE A 26 7.68 19.58 11.20
N PRO A 27 8.89 20.17 11.24
CA PRO A 27 9.17 21.37 10.47
C PRO A 27 9.10 21.05 8.96
N ASP A 28 8.19 21.72 8.27
CA ASP A 28 8.12 21.79 6.81
C ASP A 28 9.35 22.53 6.28
N SER A 29 10.48 21.83 6.18
CA SER A 29 11.67 22.36 5.54
C SER A 29 11.51 22.29 4.01
N VAL A 30 11.08 23.42 3.45
CA VAL A 30 11.57 24.03 2.21
C VAL A 30 11.87 23.05 1.06
N TYR A 31 10.82 22.71 0.30
CA TYR A 31 10.92 22.44 -1.13
C TYR A 31 9.76 23.13 -1.84
N SER A 32 9.98 24.38 -2.27
CA SER A 32 9.12 25.04 -3.24
C SER A 32 9.42 24.46 -4.63
N SER A 33 8.81 23.31 -4.89
CA SER A 33 8.65 22.71 -6.21
C SER A 33 7.14 22.58 -6.45
N PRO A 34 6.62 22.56 -7.70
CA PRO A 34 5.22 22.24 -8.00
C PRO A 34 4.73 20.86 -7.46
N ALA A 35 5.57 20.15 -6.70
CA ALA A 35 5.35 18.89 -6.00
C ALA A 35 4.39 18.95 -4.79
N VAL A 36 3.98 20.13 -4.31
CA VAL A 36 3.12 20.22 -3.10
C VAL A 36 1.78 19.52 -3.33
N ASN A 37 1.14 19.72 -4.49
CA ASN A 37 -0.15 19.08 -4.80
C ASN A 37 -0.01 17.56 -5.05
N GLN A 38 1.09 17.12 -5.66
CA GLN A 38 1.32 15.69 -5.90
C GLN A 38 1.62 14.91 -4.61
N HIS A 39 2.15 15.57 -3.59
CA HIS A 39 2.35 14.94 -2.29
C HIS A 39 1.01 14.62 -1.64
N ASP A 40 0.07 15.57 -1.65
CA ASP A 40 -1.25 15.41 -1.03
C ASP A 40 -2.12 14.37 -1.76
N GLU A 41 -2.09 14.36 -3.10
CA GLU A 41 -2.79 13.37 -3.93
C GLU A 41 -2.27 11.95 -3.65
N CYS A 42 -0.95 11.78 -3.61
CA CYS A 42 -0.35 10.49 -3.32
C CYS A 42 -0.69 10.02 -1.89
N GLN A 43 -0.58 10.89 -0.88
CA GLN A 43 -0.95 10.53 0.51
C GLN A 43 -2.43 10.15 0.63
N THR A 44 -3.30 10.86 -0.09
CA THR A 44 -4.74 10.55 -0.15
C THR A 44 -4.97 9.19 -0.80
N ALA A 45 -4.28 8.90 -1.92
CA ALA A 45 -4.36 7.60 -2.57
C ALA A 45 -3.89 6.45 -1.67
N LEU A 46 -2.79 6.63 -0.93
CA LEU A 46 -2.32 5.63 0.03
C LEU A 46 -3.33 5.40 1.17
N ARG A 47 -4.01 6.46 1.64
CA ARG A 47 -5.09 6.33 2.62
C ARG A 47 -6.28 5.55 2.05
N ASN A 48 -6.69 5.87 0.82
CA ASN A 48 -7.78 5.18 0.14
C ASN A 48 -7.44 3.70 -0.10
N VAL A 49 -6.17 3.37 -0.39
CA VAL A 49 -5.69 1.98 -0.50
C VAL A 49 -5.85 1.26 0.84
N LYS A 50 -5.40 1.87 1.95
CA LYS A 50 -5.57 1.30 3.29
C LYS A 50 -7.03 1.05 3.64
N GLU A 51 -7.90 2.01 3.33
CA GLU A 51 -9.34 1.89 3.56
C GLU A 51 -9.97 0.79 2.71
N LYS A 52 -9.65 0.71 1.41
CA LYS A 52 -10.11 -0.37 0.53
C LYS A 52 -9.73 -1.75 1.07
N VAL A 53 -8.46 -1.92 1.50
CA VAL A 53 -7.97 -3.16 2.10
C VAL A 53 -8.74 -3.48 3.40
N SER A 54 -8.96 -2.48 4.25
CA SER A 54 -9.76 -2.61 5.48
C SER A 54 -11.20 -3.05 5.20
N ASN A 55 -11.86 -2.44 4.22
CA ASN A 55 -13.23 -2.75 3.85
C ASN A 55 -13.37 -4.15 3.24
N ALA A 56 -12.28 -4.70 2.67
CA ALA A 56 -12.19 -6.08 2.20
C ALA A 56 -11.82 -7.09 3.31
N GLY A 57 -11.73 -6.65 4.58
CA GLY A 57 -11.46 -7.50 5.74
C GLY A 57 -9.98 -7.74 6.03
N GLY A 58 -9.06 -7.04 5.35
CA GLY A 58 -7.62 -7.06 5.63
C GLY A 58 -7.16 -5.82 6.40
N PHE A 59 -5.85 -5.63 6.50
CA PHE A 59 -5.21 -4.37 6.84
C PHE A 59 -3.86 -4.28 6.13
N VAL A 60 -3.31 -3.06 6.04
CA VAL A 60 -1.96 -2.84 5.53
C VAL A 60 -1.00 -2.79 6.72
N ASP A 61 -0.18 -3.84 6.88
CA ASP A 61 0.78 -3.98 7.97
C ASP A 61 2.00 -3.06 7.77
N GLN A 62 2.50 -3.00 6.54
CA GLN A 62 3.63 -2.16 6.17
C GLN A 62 3.36 -1.45 4.84
N LEU A 63 3.75 -0.17 4.79
CA LEU A 63 3.68 0.64 3.58
C LEU A 63 4.89 1.57 3.54
N TYR A 64 5.76 1.40 2.55
CA TYR A 64 6.91 2.27 2.36
C TYR A 64 7.33 2.39 0.89
N PHE A 65 8.16 3.38 0.60
CA PHE A 65 8.75 3.61 -0.72
C PHE A 65 10.20 3.14 -0.76
N SER A 66 10.63 2.62 -1.89
CA SER A 66 12.04 2.35 -2.20
C SER A 66 12.37 2.83 -3.61
N ASN A 67 13.63 3.19 -3.85
CA ASN A 67 14.13 3.52 -5.19
C ASN A 67 14.88 2.32 -5.84
N ASP A 68 14.95 1.19 -5.14
CA ASP A 68 15.70 0.02 -5.56
C ASP A 68 14.83 -0.91 -6.41
N PHE A 69 14.62 -0.52 -7.67
CA PHE A 69 14.05 -1.39 -8.69
C PHE A 69 14.32 -0.86 -10.10
N GLN A 70 14.36 -1.77 -11.06
CA GLN A 70 14.31 -1.47 -12.48
C GLN A 70 13.52 -2.58 -13.19
N TYR A 71 12.79 -2.24 -14.26
CA TYR A 71 12.16 -3.23 -15.13
C TYR A 71 12.20 -2.82 -16.60
N HIS A 72 12.02 -3.79 -17.50
CA HIS A 72 12.05 -3.53 -18.93
C HIS A 72 10.85 -2.67 -19.35
N ASN A 73 11.07 -1.65 -20.18
CA ASN A 73 10.05 -0.66 -20.58
C ASN A 73 9.51 0.21 -19.42
N GLN A 74 10.30 0.42 -18.37
CA GLN A 74 9.98 1.38 -17.33
C GLN A 74 9.79 2.79 -17.92
N PRO A 75 8.64 3.45 -17.68
CA PRO A 75 8.40 4.81 -18.14
C PRO A 75 9.47 5.78 -17.62
N SER A 76 9.78 6.82 -18.41
CA SER A 76 10.69 7.87 -17.93
C SER A 76 10.10 8.59 -16.72
N GLY A 77 10.90 8.83 -15.68
CA GLY A 77 10.50 9.62 -14.51
C GLY A 77 9.82 8.82 -13.39
N VAL A 78 9.50 7.54 -13.59
CA VAL A 78 9.13 6.67 -12.47
C VAL A 78 10.40 6.14 -11.84
N THR A 79 10.61 6.39 -10.56
CA THR A 79 11.84 6.04 -9.83
C THR A 79 11.55 5.35 -8.50
N ARG A 80 10.27 5.16 -8.16
CA ARG A 80 9.84 4.58 -6.88
C ARG A 80 9.05 3.29 -7.03
N ARG A 81 9.32 2.38 -6.12
CA ARG A 81 8.52 1.19 -5.79
C ARG A 81 7.75 1.49 -4.52
N VAL A 82 6.48 1.12 -4.48
CA VAL A 82 5.69 1.03 -3.25
C VAL A 82 5.66 -0.42 -2.79
N PHE A 83 6.03 -0.66 -1.53
CA PHE A 83 5.84 -1.95 -0.88
C PHE A 83 4.57 -1.92 -0.03
N LEU A 84 3.71 -2.91 -0.19
CA LEU A 84 2.43 -3.05 0.50
C LEU A 84 2.33 -4.44 1.14
N SER A 85 2.60 -4.55 2.44
CA SER A 85 2.37 -5.79 3.18
C SER A 85 0.92 -5.85 3.68
N LEU A 86 0.24 -6.93 3.36
CA LEU A 86 -1.14 -7.19 3.76
C LEU A 86 -1.19 -8.15 4.96
N GLY A 87 -2.05 -7.81 5.92
CA GLY A 87 -2.35 -8.63 7.09
C GLY A 87 -3.85 -8.78 7.35
N GLY A 88 -4.19 -9.61 8.33
CA GLY A 88 -5.58 -9.85 8.75
C GLY A 88 -6.25 -11.02 8.02
N SER A 89 -7.44 -11.40 8.49
CA SER A 89 -8.16 -12.58 8.00
C SER A 89 -8.62 -12.46 6.55
N GLY A 90 -8.81 -11.24 6.03
CA GLY A 90 -9.13 -10.99 4.63
C GLY A 90 -7.92 -10.91 3.69
N ALA A 91 -6.68 -10.92 4.20
CA ALA A 91 -5.49 -10.71 3.37
C ALA A 91 -5.38 -11.74 2.24
N GLU A 92 -5.57 -13.03 2.53
CA GLU A 92 -5.48 -14.08 1.51
C GLU A 92 -6.51 -13.89 0.39
N ASN A 93 -7.74 -13.51 0.73
CA ASN A 93 -8.80 -13.26 -0.24
C ASN A 93 -8.46 -12.05 -1.13
N ILE A 94 -7.90 -10.99 -0.53
CA ILE A 94 -7.44 -9.80 -1.25
C ILE A 94 -6.31 -10.18 -2.22
N PHE A 95 -5.31 -10.91 -1.74
CA PHE A 95 -4.15 -11.28 -2.53
C PHE A 95 -4.50 -12.24 -3.68
N ASN A 96 -5.46 -13.14 -3.45
CA ASN A 96 -5.94 -14.06 -4.48
C ASN A 96 -6.89 -13.39 -5.49
N SER A 97 -7.12 -12.07 -5.41
CA SER A 97 -7.98 -11.32 -6.33
C SER A 97 -7.15 -10.39 -7.23
N PRO A 98 -6.80 -10.83 -8.47
CA PRO A 98 -6.02 -10.02 -9.39
C PRO A 98 -6.69 -8.69 -9.73
N ILE A 99 -8.03 -8.67 -9.81
CA ILE A 99 -8.81 -7.46 -10.09
C ILE A 99 -8.64 -6.45 -8.96
N PHE A 100 -8.69 -6.91 -7.71
CA PHE A 100 -8.54 -6.05 -6.55
C PHE A 100 -7.13 -5.46 -6.47
N LEU A 101 -6.09 -6.30 -6.60
CA LEU A 101 -4.70 -5.86 -6.58
C LEU A 101 -4.35 -4.92 -7.75
N THR A 102 -4.91 -5.18 -8.93
CA THR A 102 -4.76 -4.27 -10.10
C THR A 102 -5.41 -2.92 -9.80
N SER A 103 -6.61 -2.90 -9.22
CA SER A 103 -7.31 -1.66 -8.85
C SER A 103 -6.56 -0.86 -7.78
N LEU A 104 -5.98 -1.52 -6.77
CA LEU A 104 -5.12 -0.87 -5.77
C LEU A 104 -3.89 -0.25 -6.44
N SER A 105 -3.20 -1.03 -7.27
CA SER A 105 -1.98 -0.59 -7.95
C SER A 105 -2.25 0.58 -8.90
N GLN A 106 -3.35 0.52 -9.67
CA GLN A 106 -3.77 1.62 -10.53
C GLN A 106 -4.07 2.90 -9.72
N THR A 107 -4.75 2.77 -8.58
CA THR A 107 -5.02 3.92 -7.68
C THR A 107 -3.70 4.58 -7.26
N ILE A 108 -2.66 3.80 -6.97
CA ILE A 108 -1.34 4.33 -6.61
C ILE A 108 -0.69 5.01 -7.82
N PHE A 109 -0.67 4.38 -9.00
CA PHE A 109 -0.03 4.95 -10.19
C PHE A 109 -0.68 6.26 -10.66
N ASP A 110 -2.01 6.35 -10.59
CA ASP A 110 -2.74 7.53 -11.03
C ASP A 110 -2.45 8.77 -10.17
N ASN A 111 -2.04 8.57 -8.91
CA ASN A 111 -1.90 9.65 -7.92
C ASN A 111 -0.47 9.82 -7.38
N CYS A 112 0.41 8.85 -7.62
CA CYS A 112 1.81 8.88 -7.20
C CYS A 112 2.71 8.82 -8.44
N SER A 113 2.89 9.96 -9.10
CA SER A 113 3.58 10.13 -10.39
C SER A 113 4.97 9.47 -10.51
N SER A 114 5.74 9.44 -9.41
CA SER A 114 7.07 8.84 -9.37
C SER A 114 7.07 7.32 -9.19
N THR A 115 5.91 6.70 -8.98
CA THR A 115 5.79 5.27 -8.70
C THR A 115 5.67 4.47 -10.00
N GLY A 116 6.59 3.53 -10.23
CA GLY A 116 6.58 2.64 -11.39
C GLY A 116 6.22 1.21 -11.05
N LEU A 117 6.36 0.82 -9.78
CA LEU A 117 6.11 -0.54 -9.31
C LEU A 117 5.36 -0.54 -7.98
N VAL A 118 4.41 -1.45 -7.83
CA VAL A 118 3.74 -1.79 -6.58
C VAL A 118 4.02 -3.25 -6.29
N ASN A 119 4.70 -3.50 -5.18
CA ASN A 119 5.00 -4.83 -4.66
C ASN A 119 3.99 -5.15 -3.56
N VAL A 120 3.13 -6.15 -3.77
CA VAL A 120 2.16 -6.59 -2.78
C VAL A 120 2.67 -7.86 -2.12
N HIS A 121 2.75 -7.85 -0.80
CA HIS A 121 3.30 -8.95 -0.01
C HIS A 121 2.27 -9.48 0.99
N ILE A 122 2.22 -10.79 1.17
CA ILE A 122 1.65 -11.44 2.34
C ILE A 122 2.78 -12.21 3.05
N PRO A 123 3.02 -11.97 4.35
CA PRO A 123 4.12 -12.63 5.07
C PRO A 123 3.86 -14.11 5.35
N ASN A 124 2.60 -14.55 5.42
CA ASN A 124 2.24 -15.95 5.67
C ASN A 124 0.97 -16.37 4.89
N PRO A 125 1.08 -17.21 3.85
CA PRO A 125 2.32 -17.74 3.29
C PRO A 125 3.12 -16.63 2.59
N ASN A 126 4.45 -16.61 2.76
CA ASN A 126 5.36 -15.60 2.20
C ASN A 126 5.24 -15.51 0.66
N ARG A 127 4.34 -14.65 0.18
CA ARG A 127 3.98 -14.50 -1.23
C ARG A 127 4.07 -13.05 -1.65
N VAL A 128 4.56 -12.84 -2.86
CA VAL A 128 4.78 -11.53 -3.44
C VAL A 128 4.19 -11.50 -4.84
N ASP A 129 3.38 -10.49 -5.13
CA ASP A 129 2.91 -10.16 -6.47
C ASP A 129 3.39 -8.74 -6.83
N ASP A 130 4.08 -8.62 -7.95
CA ASP A 130 4.54 -7.34 -8.48
C ASP A 130 3.60 -6.81 -9.56
N TYR A 131 3.27 -5.53 -9.47
CA TYR A 131 2.48 -4.80 -10.47
C TYR A 131 3.29 -3.63 -10.98
N GLY A 132 3.50 -3.56 -12.29
CA GLY A 132 4.20 -2.44 -12.92
C GLY A 132 3.29 -1.54 -13.74
N LEU A 133 3.73 -0.30 -13.94
CA LEU A 133 3.07 0.65 -14.82
C LEU A 133 3.54 0.44 -16.26
N VAL A 134 2.64 -0.04 -17.12
CA VAL A 134 2.91 -0.30 -18.54
C VAL A 134 1.85 0.39 -19.38
N ASN A 135 2.27 1.33 -20.23
CA ASN A 135 1.40 2.15 -21.08
C ASN A 135 0.25 2.81 -20.28
N GLY A 136 0.57 3.35 -19.10
CA GLY A 136 -0.39 4.02 -18.21
C GLY A 136 -1.33 3.10 -17.44
N LYS A 137 -1.15 1.77 -17.53
CA LYS A 137 -1.99 0.79 -16.83
C LYS A 137 -1.18 -0.07 -15.88
N ALA A 138 -1.76 -0.39 -14.74
CA ALA A 138 -1.25 -1.41 -13.83
C ALA A 138 -1.34 -2.79 -14.48
N GLN A 139 -0.23 -3.51 -14.52
CA GLN A 139 -0.17 -4.87 -15.04
C GLN A 139 0.62 -5.75 -14.09
N LYS A 140 0.12 -6.95 -13.81
CA LYS A 140 0.85 -7.94 -13.00
C LYS A 140 2.11 -8.37 -13.78
N PHE A 141 3.26 -8.23 -13.15
CA PHE A 141 4.50 -8.79 -13.65
C PHE A 141 4.62 -10.24 -13.21
N VAL A 142 5.13 -11.06 -14.12
CA VAL A 142 5.47 -12.44 -13.84
C VAL A 142 6.98 -12.49 -13.73
N ASP A 143 7.47 -13.03 -12.62
CA ASP A 143 8.91 -13.29 -12.47
C ASP A 143 9.30 -14.44 -13.41
N CYS A 144 9.89 -14.11 -14.56
CA CYS A 144 10.35 -15.10 -15.52
C CYS A 144 11.66 -15.78 -15.08
N SER A 145 12.30 -15.35 -13.99
CA SER A 145 13.56 -15.95 -13.54
C SER A 145 13.35 -17.42 -13.12
N MET A 146 12.26 -17.76 -12.46
CA MET A 146 11.97 -19.14 -12.04
C MET A 146 11.72 -20.08 -13.23
N GLU A 147 11.09 -19.59 -14.31
CA GLU A 147 10.82 -20.36 -15.53
C GLU A 147 12.12 -20.68 -16.28
N ILE A 148 13.03 -19.71 -16.39
CA ILE A 148 14.32 -19.84 -17.07
C ILE A 148 15.30 -20.70 -16.26
N LEU A 149 15.34 -20.55 -14.93
CA LEU A 149 16.16 -21.38 -14.05
C LEU A 149 15.72 -22.85 -14.10
N ARG A 150 14.40 -23.12 -14.18
CA ARG A 150 13.86 -24.47 -14.33
C ARG A 150 14.20 -25.09 -15.70
N ARG A 151 14.30 -24.30 -16.77
CA ARG A 151 14.65 -24.79 -18.11
C ARG A 151 16.16 -24.95 -18.33
N ASN A 152 16.99 -24.09 -17.74
CA ASN A 152 18.41 -24.01 -18.08
C ASN A 152 19.37 -24.47 -16.98
N GLY A 153 18.91 -24.78 -15.76
CA GLY A 153 19.76 -25.33 -14.70
C GLY A 153 20.93 -24.43 -14.27
N LEU A 154 20.88 -23.13 -14.59
CA LEU A 154 21.91 -22.15 -14.24
C LEU A 154 21.52 -21.42 -12.96
N GLY A 155 22.50 -21.07 -12.12
CA GLY A 155 22.27 -20.36 -10.86
C GLY A 155 22.08 -18.86 -11.06
N ILE A 156 21.06 -18.33 -10.36
CA ILE A 156 20.84 -16.94 -9.89
C ILE A 156 21.68 -15.83 -10.54
N GLY A 157 21.01 -14.99 -11.34
CA GLY A 157 21.52 -13.69 -11.76
C GLY A 157 20.51 -12.93 -12.63
N SER A 158 19.95 -11.85 -12.08
CA SER A 158 19.00 -10.90 -12.69
C SER A 158 17.54 -11.35 -12.85
N TYR A 159 16.66 -10.71 -12.07
CA TYR A 159 15.21 -10.75 -12.26
C TYR A 159 14.85 -9.86 -13.46
N ILE A 160 14.47 -10.48 -14.57
CA ILE A 160 13.85 -9.76 -15.68
C ILE A 160 12.35 -9.72 -15.41
N TRP A 161 11.86 -8.56 -14.98
CA TRP A 161 10.43 -8.31 -14.81
C TRP A 161 9.82 -7.98 -16.18
N GLY A 162 8.84 -8.79 -16.59
CA GLY A 162 8.12 -8.65 -17.86
C GLY A 162 6.61 -8.80 -17.70
N VAL A 163 5.88 -8.24 -18.66
CA VAL A 163 4.43 -8.49 -18.81
C VAL A 163 4.28 -9.88 -19.40
N GLN A 164 3.71 -10.81 -18.61
CA GLN A 164 3.04 -12.09 -18.94
C GLN A 164 3.48 -12.94 -20.16
N ASP A 165 4.65 -12.69 -20.75
CA ASP A 165 5.22 -13.40 -21.90
C ASP A 165 6.60 -13.92 -21.51
N CYS A 166 6.64 -14.89 -20.61
CA CYS A 166 7.84 -15.71 -20.38
C CYS A 166 7.92 -16.75 -21.51
N ALA A 167 8.24 -16.32 -22.73
CA ALA A 167 8.39 -17.20 -23.90
C ALA A 167 9.80 -17.81 -23.98
#